data_AF-A0A925MYI5-F1
#
_entry.id   AF-A0A925MYI5-F1
#
_cell.length_a   1.000
_cell.length_b   1.000
_cell.length_c   1.000
_cell.angle_alpha   90.00
_cell.angle_beta   90.00
_cell.angle_gamma   90.00
#
_symmetry.space_group_name_H-M   'P 1'
#
loop_
_entity.id
_entity.type
_entity.pdbx_description
1 polymer ?
#
loop_
_entity_poly.entity_id
_entity_poly.type
_entity_poly.pdbx_seq_one_letter_code
_entity_poly.pdbx_strand_id
1 'polypeptide(L)'
;MLRRAVIAALLLLFVCALPSAAQDGAESLRERDQRLLDATFAALAPQQPGHTDLYVVGFAGDGAEDVFRNEVDYLETLMTRRFAAKGRIVSLVNHVDSFRTPRPLATLDNLRQALAGVGKVMDRDEDVLLLFLTTHGTPDHRLYLQLPPVFEATITPRQLRAALDASGIRNRVVVVSACYSGGFIPKLRSPDTLILAAARKNRPSFGCGSDSAATYFGRAWMVDSLNHTTDFIAAFESARLRIAEREKAEDFPPSQPQIDIGAHIAARLRQWQAGFTPGAAVPYPYADKASEAAAP
;
A
#
# COMPACT_ATOMS: atom_id res chain seq x y z
N MET A 1 80.08 2.66 -54.52
CA MET A 1 79.87 1.26 -54.11
C MET A 1 78.90 1.23 -52.93
N LEU A 2 78.03 0.21 -52.91
CA LEU A 2 76.98 -0.10 -51.91
C LEU A 2 75.69 0.75 -51.90
N ARG A 3 74.71 0.23 -52.66
CA ARG A 3 73.26 0.39 -52.47
C ARG A 3 72.84 -0.15 -51.09
N ARG A 4 71.93 0.53 -50.39
CA ARG A 4 70.94 -0.13 -49.51
C ARG A 4 69.60 0.61 -49.57
N ALA A 5 68.60 -0.16 -50.02
CA ALA A 5 67.20 0.21 -50.10
C ALA A 5 66.57 0.24 -48.71
N VAL A 6 65.61 1.14 -48.49
CA VAL A 6 64.72 1.13 -47.32
C VAL A 6 63.33 0.73 -47.82
N ILE A 7 62.91 -0.47 -47.44
CA ILE A 7 61.59 -1.03 -47.72
C ILE A 7 60.65 -0.59 -46.59
N ALA A 8 59.53 0.02 -46.97
CA ALA A 8 58.43 0.35 -46.08
C ALA A 8 57.66 -0.91 -45.68
N ALA A 9 57.50 -1.17 -44.39
CA ALA A 9 56.64 -2.22 -43.86
C ALA A 9 55.34 -1.59 -43.32
N LEU A 10 54.25 -1.79 -44.05
CA LEU A 10 52.88 -1.44 -43.65
C LEU A 10 52.39 -2.49 -42.65
N LEU A 11 52.21 -2.12 -41.38
CA LEU A 11 51.56 -2.95 -40.36
C LEU A 11 50.04 -2.82 -40.49
N LEU A 12 49.40 -3.82 -41.12
CA LEU A 12 47.95 -4.02 -41.06
C LEU A 12 47.58 -4.57 -39.67
N LEU A 13 47.00 -3.72 -38.83
CA LEU A 13 46.34 -4.13 -37.58
C LEU A 13 44.98 -4.76 -37.91
N PHE A 14 44.95 -6.10 -37.90
CA PHE A 14 43.73 -6.89 -37.92
C PHE A 14 43.09 -6.83 -36.53
N VAL A 15 42.13 -5.93 -36.32
CA VAL A 15 41.30 -5.92 -35.11
C VAL A 15 40.25 -7.02 -35.26
N CYS A 16 40.51 -8.18 -34.66
CA CYS A 16 39.50 -9.20 -34.45
C CYS A 16 38.42 -8.63 -33.51
N ALA A 17 37.27 -8.24 -34.07
CA ALA A 17 36.08 -7.97 -33.29
C ALA A 17 35.59 -9.30 -32.70
N LEU A 18 35.91 -9.54 -31.42
CA LEU A 18 35.23 -10.57 -30.65
C LEU A 18 33.75 -10.16 -30.51
N PRO A 19 32.79 -11.05 -30.79
CA PRO A 19 31.40 -10.76 -30.52
C PRO A 19 31.27 -10.55 -29.01
N SER A 20 30.75 -9.39 -28.60
CA SER A 20 30.33 -9.19 -27.21
C SER A 20 29.37 -10.31 -26.85
N ALA A 21 29.78 -11.15 -25.91
CA ALA A 21 28.88 -12.09 -25.27
C ALA A 21 27.65 -11.31 -24.79
N ALA A 22 26.47 -11.74 -25.25
CA ALA A 22 25.20 -11.20 -24.80
C ALA A 22 25.19 -11.19 -23.27
N GLN A 23 24.95 -10.03 -22.67
CA GLN A 23 24.54 -9.97 -21.27
C GLN A 23 23.20 -10.70 -21.19
N ASP A 24 23.16 -11.84 -20.50
CA ASP A 24 21.93 -12.54 -20.18
C ASP A 24 20.96 -11.55 -19.52
N GLY A 25 19.88 -11.21 -20.24
CA GLY A 25 18.96 -10.13 -19.91
C GLY A 25 18.06 -10.50 -18.72
N ALA A 26 18.57 -10.33 -17.50
CA ALA A 26 17.74 -10.42 -16.30
C ALA A 26 16.71 -9.27 -16.29
N GLU A 27 15.43 -9.60 -16.13
CA GLU A 27 14.33 -8.64 -16.00
C GLU A 27 14.62 -7.68 -14.83
N SER A 28 14.55 -6.36 -15.07
CA SER A 28 14.70 -5.37 -14.02
C SER A 28 13.48 -5.38 -13.09
N LEU A 29 13.63 -4.91 -11.84
CA LEU A 29 12.50 -4.80 -10.90
C LEU A 29 11.35 -3.95 -11.45
N ARG A 30 11.69 -2.90 -12.20
CA ARG A 30 10.71 -2.04 -12.86
C ARG A 30 9.92 -2.80 -13.93
N GLU A 31 10.59 -3.57 -14.78
CA GLU A 31 9.93 -4.38 -15.82
C GLU A 31 9.04 -5.47 -15.20
N ARG A 32 9.54 -6.14 -14.15
CA ARG A 32 8.78 -7.10 -13.36
C ARG A 32 7.51 -6.47 -12.81
N ASP A 33 7.63 -5.35 -12.11
CA ASP A 33 6.49 -4.69 -11.49
C ASP A 33 5.49 -4.16 -12.52
N GLN A 34 5.97 -3.63 -13.65
CA GLN A 34 5.11 -3.23 -14.76
C GLN A 34 4.29 -4.43 -15.26
N ARG A 35 4.94 -5.56 -15.53
CA ARG A 35 4.28 -6.78 -15.99
C ARG A 35 3.24 -7.30 -14.99
N LEU A 36 3.54 -7.26 -13.69
CA LEU A 36 2.61 -7.67 -12.64
C LEU A 36 1.41 -6.71 -12.52
N LEU A 37 1.64 -5.41 -12.62
CA LEU A 37 0.58 -4.40 -12.63
C LEU A 37 -0.32 -4.57 -13.86
N ASP A 38 0.25 -4.76 -15.04
CA ASP A 38 -0.50 -4.97 -16.28
C ASP A 38 -1.39 -6.23 -16.19
N ALA A 39 -0.84 -7.33 -15.66
CA ALA A 39 -1.62 -8.54 -15.40
C ALA A 39 -2.74 -8.31 -14.37
N THR A 40 -2.48 -7.54 -13.32
CA THR A 40 -3.47 -7.17 -12.31
C THR A 40 -4.60 -6.34 -12.93
N PHE A 41 -4.28 -5.36 -13.78
CA PHE A 41 -5.28 -4.51 -14.44
C PHE A 41 -6.13 -5.30 -15.45
N ALA A 42 -5.53 -6.26 -16.16
CA ALA A 42 -6.27 -7.14 -17.07
C ALA A 42 -7.25 -8.05 -16.34
N ALA A 43 -6.99 -8.38 -15.08
CA ALA A 43 -7.84 -9.22 -14.23
C ALA A 43 -8.80 -8.44 -13.33
N LEU A 44 -8.69 -7.10 -13.29
CA LEU A 44 -9.52 -6.26 -12.42
C LEU A 44 -10.96 -6.28 -12.93
N ALA A 45 -11.90 -6.63 -12.05
CA ALA A 45 -13.31 -6.65 -12.38
C ALA A 45 -13.78 -5.23 -12.74
N PRO A 46 -14.57 -5.07 -13.82
CA PRO A 46 -15.09 -3.76 -14.22
C PRO A 46 -16.09 -3.23 -13.20
N GLN A 47 -16.35 -1.91 -13.29
CA GLN A 47 -17.43 -1.27 -12.55
C GLN A 47 -18.79 -1.84 -12.99
N GLN A 48 -19.75 -1.82 -12.08
CA GLN A 48 -21.14 -2.19 -12.32
C GLN A 48 -22.02 -0.94 -12.42
N PRO A 49 -22.56 -0.61 -13.61
CA PRO A 49 -23.28 0.65 -13.77
C PRO A 49 -24.50 0.77 -12.84
N GLY A 50 -24.59 1.86 -12.09
CA GLY A 50 -25.68 2.11 -11.15
C GLY A 50 -25.50 1.42 -9.79
N HIS A 51 -24.34 0.80 -9.56
CA HIS A 51 -23.96 0.16 -8.32
C HIS A 51 -22.61 0.72 -7.87
N THR A 52 -22.59 1.41 -6.74
CA THR A 52 -21.33 1.90 -6.16
C THR A 52 -20.45 0.72 -5.75
N ASP A 53 -19.39 0.49 -6.51
CA ASP A 53 -18.39 -0.53 -6.23
C ASP A 53 -17.28 0.00 -5.30
N LEU A 54 -16.68 -0.93 -4.55
CA LEU A 54 -15.45 -0.66 -3.79
C LEU A 54 -14.24 -1.20 -4.56
N TYR A 55 -13.32 -0.30 -4.90
CA TYR A 55 -11.97 -0.63 -5.34
C TYR A 55 -10.98 -0.41 -4.21
N VAL A 56 -10.04 -1.34 -4.04
CA VAL A 56 -9.10 -1.32 -2.92
C VAL A 56 -7.68 -1.30 -3.43
N VAL A 57 -6.86 -0.44 -2.84
CA VAL A 57 -5.40 -0.46 -2.98
C VAL A 57 -4.79 -0.67 -1.59
N GLY A 58 -4.17 -1.83 -1.38
CA GLY A 58 -3.36 -2.13 -0.19
C GLY A 58 -1.90 -1.81 -0.45
N PHE A 59 -1.23 -1.16 0.50
CA PHE A 59 0.16 -0.74 0.36
C PHE A 59 0.94 -1.02 1.65
N ALA A 60 1.86 -1.99 1.60
CA ALA A 60 2.77 -2.36 2.68
C ALA A 60 4.17 -1.83 2.37
N GLY A 61 4.53 -0.70 3.01
CA GLY A 61 5.71 0.09 2.64
C GLY A 61 7.04 -0.42 3.20
N ASP A 62 7.03 -1.12 4.33
CA ASP A 62 8.23 -1.64 4.94
C ASP A 62 8.30 -3.17 4.81
N GLY A 63 9.43 -3.67 4.30
CA GLY A 63 9.70 -5.09 4.14
C GLY A 63 10.62 -5.71 5.18
N ALA A 64 11.04 -4.97 6.21
CA ALA A 64 11.79 -5.51 7.33
C ALA A 64 10.90 -6.20 8.37
N GLU A 65 9.67 -5.71 8.57
CA GLU A 65 8.69 -6.30 9.49
C GLU A 65 7.50 -6.93 8.76
N ASP A 66 7.19 -8.18 9.13
CA ASP A 66 6.07 -8.97 8.60
C ASP A 66 4.70 -8.29 8.76
N VAL A 67 4.54 -7.46 9.79
CA VAL A 67 3.28 -6.82 10.21
C VAL A 67 2.59 -6.08 9.05
N PHE A 68 3.36 -5.39 8.21
CA PHE A 68 2.82 -4.59 7.13
C PHE A 68 2.27 -5.45 5.98
N ARG A 69 3.02 -6.50 5.59
CA ARG A 69 2.53 -7.52 4.66
C ARG A 69 1.28 -8.20 5.21
N ASN A 70 1.30 -8.63 6.46
CA ASN A 70 0.17 -9.31 7.11
C ASN A 70 -1.12 -8.51 7.03
N GLU A 71 -1.03 -7.21 7.30
CA GLU A 71 -2.18 -6.31 7.23
C GLU A 71 -2.73 -6.18 5.81
N VAL A 72 -1.88 -6.09 4.79
CA VAL A 72 -2.33 -6.01 3.39
C VAL A 72 -2.92 -7.35 2.90
N ASP A 73 -2.33 -8.47 3.26
CA ASP A 73 -2.87 -9.81 2.95
C ASP A 73 -4.24 -10.02 3.62
N TYR A 74 -4.36 -9.57 4.87
CA TYR A 74 -5.63 -9.62 5.57
C TYR A 74 -6.67 -8.67 4.98
N LEU A 75 -6.28 -7.45 4.62
CA LEU A 75 -7.14 -6.49 3.93
C LEU A 75 -7.74 -7.11 2.67
N GLU A 76 -6.91 -7.76 1.85
CA GLU A 76 -7.34 -8.44 0.63
C GLU A 76 -8.40 -9.51 0.92
N THR A 77 -8.17 -10.33 1.96
CA THR A 77 -9.10 -11.38 2.38
C THR A 77 -10.40 -10.80 2.92
N LEU A 78 -10.32 -9.80 3.80
CA LEU A 78 -11.47 -9.14 4.42
C LEU A 78 -12.34 -8.47 3.36
N MET A 79 -11.74 -7.70 2.46
CA MET A 79 -12.46 -6.95 1.43
C MET A 79 -13.10 -7.87 0.40
N THR A 80 -12.43 -8.98 0.06
CA THR A 80 -12.97 -10.02 -0.82
C THR A 80 -14.16 -10.74 -0.21
N ARG A 81 -14.05 -11.20 1.05
CA ARG A 81 -15.03 -12.10 1.66
C ARG A 81 -16.22 -11.37 2.28
N ARG A 82 -16.01 -10.14 2.77
CA ARG A 82 -17.02 -9.41 3.55
C ARG A 82 -17.53 -8.15 2.88
N PHE A 83 -16.73 -7.45 2.07
CA PHE A 83 -17.07 -6.12 1.55
C PHE A 83 -17.33 -6.08 0.04
N ALA A 84 -17.67 -7.22 -0.56
CA ALA A 84 -18.02 -7.33 -1.99
C ALA A 84 -16.96 -6.79 -2.97
N ALA A 85 -15.68 -6.69 -2.56
CA ALA A 85 -14.59 -6.17 -3.38
C ALA A 85 -13.83 -7.27 -4.15
N LYS A 86 -14.40 -8.48 -4.27
CA LYS A 86 -13.77 -9.59 -5.00
C LYS A 86 -13.42 -9.16 -6.42
N GLY A 87 -12.15 -9.32 -6.80
CA GLY A 87 -11.65 -8.94 -8.12
C GLY A 87 -11.38 -7.44 -8.31
N ARG A 88 -11.52 -6.60 -7.27
CA ARG A 88 -11.30 -5.13 -7.34
C ARG A 88 -10.20 -4.65 -6.39
N ILE A 89 -9.21 -5.50 -6.13
CA ILE A 89 -8.16 -5.24 -5.15
C ILE A 89 -6.80 -5.27 -5.85
N VAL A 90 -5.97 -4.26 -5.58
CA VAL A 90 -4.56 -4.19 -6.00
C VAL A 90 -3.69 -4.08 -4.75
N SER A 91 -2.75 -5.00 -4.57
CA SER A 91 -1.86 -5.02 -3.41
C SER A 91 -0.42 -4.74 -3.83
N LEU A 92 0.20 -3.76 -3.20
CA LEU A 92 1.61 -3.40 -3.37
C LEU A 92 2.35 -3.73 -2.08
N VAL A 93 3.38 -4.57 -2.15
CA VAL A 93 4.00 -5.15 -0.96
C VAL A 93 5.52 -5.15 -1.08
N ASN A 94 6.19 -4.42 -0.18
CA ASN A 94 7.60 -4.60 0.07
C ASN A 94 7.77 -5.75 1.06
N HIS A 95 8.15 -6.92 0.56
CA HIS A 95 8.53 -8.07 1.37
C HIS A 95 9.30 -9.05 0.47
N VAL A 96 10.18 -9.87 1.03
CA VAL A 96 10.90 -10.90 0.26
C VAL A 96 9.94 -11.94 -0.34
N ASP A 97 8.78 -12.17 0.29
CA ASP A 97 7.75 -13.06 -0.23
C ASP A 97 7.15 -12.57 -1.55
N SER A 98 7.20 -11.25 -1.83
CA SER A 98 6.73 -10.71 -3.10
C SER A 98 7.46 -11.33 -4.29
N PHE A 99 8.66 -11.92 -4.12
CA PHE A 99 9.36 -12.64 -5.19
C PHE A 99 8.94 -14.11 -5.32
N ARG A 100 8.41 -14.72 -4.25
CA ARG A 100 7.93 -16.11 -4.23
C ARG A 100 6.45 -16.20 -4.63
N THR A 101 5.65 -15.28 -4.12
CA THR A 101 4.26 -15.04 -4.51
C THR A 101 4.22 -13.68 -5.19
N PRO A 102 4.35 -13.62 -6.54
CA PRO A 102 4.59 -12.39 -7.26
C PRO A 102 3.59 -11.27 -6.96
N ARG A 103 4.05 -10.23 -6.25
CA ARG A 103 3.35 -8.95 -6.05
C ARG A 103 4.23 -7.78 -6.51
N PRO A 104 3.65 -6.70 -7.08
CA PRO A 104 4.41 -5.48 -7.35
C PRO A 104 4.91 -4.86 -6.04
N LEU A 105 6.09 -4.24 -6.07
CA LEU A 105 6.67 -3.59 -4.89
C LEU A 105 5.90 -2.30 -4.51
N ALA A 106 5.86 -1.99 -3.23
CA ALA A 106 5.25 -0.77 -2.68
C ALA A 106 6.19 0.43 -2.83
N THR A 107 6.29 0.94 -4.05
CA THR A 107 7.01 2.16 -4.42
C THR A 107 6.04 3.29 -4.77
N LEU A 108 6.49 4.55 -4.74
CA LEU A 108 5.66 5.67 -5.17
C LEU A 108 5.24 5.55 -6.64
N ASP A 109 6.11 5.03 -7.51
CA ASP A 109 5.81 4.87 -8.93
C ASP A 109 4.79 3.77 -9.15
N ASN A 110 4.92 2.62 -8.48
CA ASN A 110 3.91 1.56 -8.57
C ASN A 110 2.57 2.00 -7.96
N LEU A 111 2.58 2.82 -6.89
CA LEU A 111 1.36 3.40 -6.34
C LEU A 111 0.66 4.32 -7.35
N ARG A 112 1.41 5.17 -8.07
CA ARG A 112 0.86 6.01 -9.14
C ARG A 112 0.22 5.16 -10.24
N GLN A 113 0.91 4.10 -10.66
CA GLN A 113 0.40 3.18 -11.67
C GLN A 113 -0.85 2.43 -11.21
N ALA A 114 -0.84 1.87 -9.99
CA ALA A 114 -1.99 1.19 -9.39
C ALA A 114 -3.21 2.12 -9.31
N LEU A 115 -3.04 3.33 -8.80
CA LEU A 115 -4.12 4.33 -8.73
C LEU A 115 -4.63 4.71 -10.12
N ALA A 116 -3.74 4.91 -11.10
CA ALA A 116 -4.13 5.22 -12.46
C ALA A 116 -4.88 4.05 -13.14
N GLY A 117 -4.45 2.81 -12.92
CA GLY A 117 -5.09 1.59 -13.40
C GLY A 117 -6.48 1.42 -12.82
N VAL A 118 -6.62 1.50 -11.49
CA VAL A 118 -7.92 1.46 -10.80
C VAL A 118 -8.84 2.56 -11.31
N GLY A 119 -8.32 3.80 -11.41
CA GLY A 119 -9.10 4.94 -11.91
C GLY A 119 -9.64 4.74 -13.33
N LYS A 120 -8.98 3.93 -14.17
CA LYS A 120 -9.46 3.63 -15.53
C LYS A 120 -10.59 2.60 -15.57
N VAL A 121 -10.68 1.73 -14.56
CA VAL A 121 -11.64 0.61 -14.51
C VAL A 121 -12.89 0.98 -13.71
N MET A 122 -12.72 1.79 -12.66
CA MET A 122 -13.84 2.29 -11.85
C MET A 122 -14.60 3.42 -12.56
N ASP A 123 -15.87 3.58 -12.22
CA ASP A 123 -16.59 4.82 -12.48
C ASP A 123 -16.18 5.85 -11.41
N ARG A 124 -15.40 6.86 -11.81
CA ARG A 124 -14.84 7.87 -10.87
C ARG A 124 -15.92 8.79 -10.26
N ASP A 125 -17.12 8.80 -10.83
CA ASP A 125 -18.26 9.58 -10.36
C ASP A 125 -19.08 8.78 -9.36
N GLU A 126 -19.15 7.47 -9.54
CA GLU A 126 -19.98 6.56 -8.75
C GLU A 126 -19.20 5.77 -7.68
N ASP A 127 -18.07 5.17 -8.03
CA ASP A 127 -17.37 4.19 -7.20
C ASP A 127 -16.49 4.83 -6.12
N VAL A 128 -16.09 4.01 -5.13
CA VAL A 128 -15.23 4.40 -4.02
C VAL A 128 -13.87 3.71 -4.11
N LEU A 129 -12.79 4.47 -3.93
CA LEU A 129 -11.46 3.93 -3.66
C LEU A 129 -11.23 3.83 -2.15
N LEU A 130 -10.84 2.67 -1.65
CA LEU A 130 -10.14 2.50 -0.37
C LEU A 130 -8.64 2.34 -0.60
N LEU A 131 -7.84 3.32 -0.19
CA LEU A 131 -6.39 3.24 -0.14
C LEU A 131 -5.95 3.01 1.30
N PHE A 132 -5.40 1.84 1.60
CA PHE A 132 -4.86 1.48 2.91
C PHE A 132 -3.33 1.43 2.83
N LEU A 133 -2.67 2.38 3.50
CA LEU A 133 -1.22 2.50 3.58
C LEU A 133 -0.78 2.08 4.97
N THR A 134 0.10 1.09 5.07
CA THR A 134 0.69 0.65 6.34
C THR A 134 2.22 0.57 6.22
N THR A 135 2.92 1.31 7.07
CA THR A 135 4.38 1.40 7.11
C THR A 135 4.85 2.23 8.33
N HIS A 136 6.15 2.37 8.53
CA HIS A 136 6.72 3.36 9.44
C HIS A 136 6.50 4.80 8.95
N GLY A 137 6.52 5.73 9.89
CA GLY A 137 6.38 7.17 9.63
C GLY A 137 7.43 8.00 10.36
N THR A 138 7.86 9.10 9.75
CA THR A 138 8.86 10.01 10.33
C THR A 138 8.23 11.24 10.99
N PRO A 139 8.90 11.91 11.95
CA PRO A 139 8.42 13.17 12.54
C PRO A 139 8.12 14.27 11.52
N ASP A 140 8.80 14.26 10.37
CA ASP A 140 8.58 15.18 9.24
C ASP A 140 7.39 14.77 8.33
N HIS A 141 6.55 13.87 8.82
CA HIS A 141 5.34 13.36 8.16
C HIS A 141 5.64 12.67 6.83
N ARG A 142 6.66 11.81 6.80
CA ARG A 142 6.99 10.98 5.63
C ARG A 142 6.62 9.53 5.91
N LEU A 143 6.02 8.85 4.93
CA LEU A 143 5.90 7.39 4.96
C LEU A 143 7.22 6.81 4.51
N TYR A 144 7.78 5.92 5.32
CA TYR A 144 9.04 5.24 5.01
C TYR A 144 8.78 4.03 4.13
N LEU A 145 9.66 3.79 3.15
CA LEU A 145 9.56 2.64 2.25
C LEU A 145 10.91 1.94 2.22
N GLN A 146 10.94 0.63 2.43
CA GLN A 146 12.17 -0.13 2.25
C GLN A 146 11.94 -1.58 1.85
N LEU A 147 12.92 -2.12 1.15
CA LEU A 147 13.11 -3.55 0.96
C LEU A 147 14.63 -3.80 0.95
N PRO A 148 15.27 -4.05 2.10
CA PRO A 148 16.72 -4.27 2.14
C PRO A 148 17.14 -5.55 1.37
N PRO A 149 18.30 -5.55 0.69
CA PRO A 149 19.20 -4.42 0.41
C PRO A 149 18.83 -3.65 -0.88
N VAL A 150 17.62 -3.85 -1.41
CA VAL A 150 17.19 -3.40 -2.74
C VAL A 150 17.01 -1.89 -2.81
N PHE A 151 16.22 -1.29 -1.91
CA PHE A 151 15.99 0.15 -1.91
C PHE A 151 15.51 0.68 -0.55
N GLU A 152 15.62 2.00 -0.41
CA GLU A 152 15.04 2.82 0.65
C GLU A 152 14.50 4.12 0.04
N ALA A 153 13.29 4.54 0.44
CA ALA A 153 12.64 5.74 -0.08
C ALA A 153 11.62 6.29 0.92
N THR A 154 10.99 7.41 0.57
CA THR A 154 9.89 7.98 1.36
C THR A 154 8.82 8.62 0.49
N ILE A 155 7.58 8.66 1.00
CA ILE A 155 6.45 9.39 0.39
C ILE A 155 6.05 10.55 1.31
N THR A 156 6.02 11.76 0.73
CA THR A 156 5.49 12.96 1.39
C THR A 156 3.97 13.09 1.22
N PRO A 157 3.29 13.91 2.06
CA PRO A 157 1.87 14.19 1.89
C PRO A 157 1.55 14.82 0.53
N ARG A 158 2.47 15.63 -0.01
CA ARG A 158 2.33 16.25 -1.34
C ARG A 158 2.41 15.22 -2.45
N GLN A 159 3.35 14.28 -2.38
CA GLN A 159 3.49 13.22 -3.38
C GLN A 159 2.27 12.29 -3.38
N LEU A 160 1.78 11.90 -2.20
CA LEU A 160 0.57 11.09 -2.10
C LEU A 160 -0.65 11.83 -2.67
N ARG A 161 -0.81 13.12 -2.31
CA ARG A 161 -1.87 13.96 -2.89
C ARG A 161 -1.79 14.03 -4.41
N ALA A 162 -0.59 14.26 -4.96
CA ALA A 162 -0.38 14.33 -6.41
C ALA A 162 -0.70 12.99 -7.11
N ALA A 163 -0.35 11.86 -6.51
CA ALA A 163 -0.67 10.53 -7.07
C ALA A 163 -2.19 10.28 -7.10
N LEU A 164 -2.91 10.65 -6.03
CA LEU A 164 -4.37 10.55 -5.97
C LEU A 164 -5.06 11.51 -6.96
N ASP A 165 -4.56 12.72 -7.14
CA ASP A 165 -5.15 13.66 -8.10
C ASP A 165 -4.89 13.24 -9.55
N ALA A 166 -3.71 12.72 -9.86
CA ALA A 166 -3.36 12.25 -11.19
C ALA A 166 -4.20 11.05 -11.66
N SER A 167 -4.77 10.25 -10.74
CA SER A 167 -5.67 9.14 -11.11
C SER A 167 -7.08 9.60 -11.50
N GLY A 168 -7.44 10.84 -11.17
CA GLY A 168 -8.78 11.41 -11.37
C GLY A 168 -9.86 10.87 -10.43
N ILE A 169 -9.53 9.91 -9.55
CA ILE A 169 -10.47 9.31 -8.60
C ILE A 169 -10.93 10.38 -7.62
N ARG A 170 -12.23 10.52 -7.37
CA ARG A 170 -12.76 11.59 -6.48
C ARG A 170 -13.23 11.07 -5.13
N ASN A 171 -14.04 10.01 -5.11
CA ASN A 171 -14.52 9.40 -3.87
C ASN A 171 -13.42 8.52 -3.26
N ARG A 172 -12.81 9.00 -2.18
CA ARG A 172 -11.60 8.39 -1.60
C ARG A 172 -11.80 8.09 -0.12
N VAL A 173 -11.39 6.91 0.31
CA VAL A 173 -11.12 6.58 1.70
C VAL A 173 -9.63 6.34 1.79
N VAL A 174 -8.90 7.24 2.46
CA VAL A 174 -7.44 7.14 2.61
C VAL A 174 -7.11 6.84 4.06
N VAL A 175 -6.58 5.65 4.29
CA VAL A 175 -6.19 5.17 5.62
C VAL A 175 -4.68 5.14 5.68
N VAL A 176 -4.11 5.88 6.64
CA VAL A 176 -2.67 6.02 6.84
C VAL A 176 -2.31 5.43 8.21
N SER A 177 -1.91 4.17 8.21
CA SER A 177 -1.39 3.46 9.38
C SER A 177 0.12 3.65 9.49
N ALA A 178 0.52 4.75 10.15
CA ALA A 178 1.91 5.09 10.38
C ALA A 178 2.07 6.09 11.53
N CYS A 179 3.27 6.15 12.11
CA CYS A 179 3.66 7.20 13.06
C CYS A 179 3.48 8.58 12.42
N TYR A 180 3.03 9.57 13.19
CA TYR A 180 2.86 10.97 12.73
C TYR A 180 1.89 11.14 11.53
N SER A 181 1.06 10.13 11.23
CA SER A 181 0.15 10.07 10.07
C SER A 181 -0.86 11.21 10.01
N GLY A 182 -1.26 11.80 11.13
CA GLY A 182 -2.09 13.00 11.17
C GLY A 182 -1.49 14.20 10.40
N GLY A 183 -0.19 14.20 10.13
CA GLY A 183 0.48 15.18 9.27
C GLY A 183 0.05 15.13 7.79
N PHE A 184 -0.58 14.04 7.35
CA PHE A 184 -1.08 13.89 5.99
C PHE A 184 -2.44 14.57 5.76
N ILE A 185 -3.26 14.69 6.81
CA ILE A 185 -4.65 15.18 6.73
C ILE A 185 -4.76 16.54 6.00
N PRO A 186 -3.97 17.59 6.33
CA PRO A 186 -4.14 18.90 5.71
C PRO A 186 -3.92 18.93 4.19
N LYS A 187 -3.13 17.99 3.65
CA LYS A 187 -2.87 17.90 2.21
C LYS A 187 -3.85 16.99 1.47
N LEU A 188 -4.38 15.99 2.15
CA LEU A 188 -5.27 15.01 1.54
C LEU A 188 -6.74 15.44 1.56
N ARG A 189 -7.15 16.32 2.48
CA ARG A 189 -8.56 16.69 2.65
C ARG A 189 -9.20 17.22 1.35
N SER A 190 -10.43 16.79 1.11
CA SER A 190 -11.33 17.30 0.08
C SER A 190 -12.78 17.01 0.48
N PRO A 191 -13.79 17.62 -0.18
CA PRO A 191 -15.19 17.28 0.06
C PRO A 191 -15.51 15.80 -0.15
N ASP A 192 -14.77 15.11 -1.02
CA ASP A 192 -15.04 13.73 -1.44
C ASP A 192 -14.06 12.71 -0.82
N THR A 193 -13.29 13.12 0.20
CA THR A 193 -12.31 12.23 0.85
C THR A 193 -12.64 11.99 2.33
N LEU A 194 -12.63 10.73 2.76
CA LEU A 194 -12.52 10.30 4.14
C LEU A 194 -11.05 9.99 4.43
N ILE A 195 -10.48 10.55 5.50
CA ILE A 195 -9.10 10.30 5.90
C ILE A 195 -9.09 9.74 7.31
N LEU A 196 -8.43 8.59 7.48
CA LEU A 196 -8.19 7.96 8.77
C LEU A 196 -6.69 7.91 9.02
N ALA A 197 -6.23 8.42 10.15
CA ALA A 197 -4.81 8.43 10.52
C ALA A 197 -4.62 7.72 11.86
N ALA A 198 -3.63 6.83 11.93
CA ALA A 198 -3.34 6.03 13.13
C ALA A 198 -2.82 6.84 14.32
N ALA A 199 -2.28 8.05 14.09
CA ALA A 199 -1.75 8.89 15.16
C ALA A 199 -1.90 10.38 14.84
N ARG A 200 -1.87 11.21 15.88
CA ARG A 200 -1.74 12.65 15.76
C ARG A 200 -0.43 13.01 15.06
N LYS A 201 -0.43 14.13 14.32
CA LYS A 201 0.73 14.63 13.57
C LYS A 201 2.07 14.68 14.33
N ASN A 202 2.07 14.78 15.66
CA ASN A 202 3.28 14.86 16.48
C ASN A 202 3.39 13.70 17.50
N ARG A 203 2.70 12.59 17.26
CA ARG A 203 2.72 11.39 18.10
C ARG A 203 3.09 10.16 17.24
N PRO A 204 3.81 9.18 17.81
CA PRO A 204 3.95 7.88 17.17
C PRO A 204 2.64 7.08 17.23
N SER A 205 2.57 6.00 16.46
CA SER A 205 1.63 4.88 16.59
C SER A 205 2.39 3.62 16.99
N PHE A 206 1.71 2.56 17.44
CA PHE A 206 2.36 1.39 18.07
C PHE A 206 1.98 0.06 17.40
N GLY A 207 2.69 -1.02 17.79
CA GLY A 207 2.47 -2.39 17.31
C GLY A 207 3.12 -2.71 15.96
N CYS A 208 4.16 -1.98 15.55
CA CYS A 208 4.85 -2.18 14.28
C CYS A 208 6.18 -2.96 14.41
N GLY A 209 6.44 -3.59 15.57
CA GLY A 209 7.68 -4.34 15.81
C GLY A 209 7.66 -5.75 15.23
N SER A 210 8.83 -6.41 15.19
CA SER A 210 9.03 -7.76 14.64
C SER A 210 8.20 -8.88 15.27
N ASP A 211 7.68 -8.64 16.48
CA ASP A 211 6.89 -9.60 17.25
C ASP A 211 5.38 -9.36 17.14
N SER A 212 4.97 -8.24 16.52
CA SER A 212 3.58 -7.86 16.33
C SER A 212 3.04 -8.46 15.03
N ALA A 213 1.89 -9.11 15.10
CA ALA A 213 1.19 -9.61 13.93
C ALA A 213 0.47 -8.50 13.16
N ALA A 214 -0.09 -7.53 13.89
CA ALA A 214 -0.77 -6.33 13.38
C ALA A 214 -0.38 -5.09 14.20
N THR A 215 -0.38 -3.92 13.55
CA THR A 215 -0.29 -2.62 14.24
C THR A 215 -1.50 -2.41 15.15
N TYR A 216 -1.40 -1.53 16.16
CA TYR A 216 -2.53 -1.30 17.07
C TYR A 216 -3.72 -0.74 16.30
N PHE A 217 -3.45 0.11 15.32
CA PHE A 217 -4.47 0.67 14.44
C PHE A 217 -5.06 -0.38 13.49
N GLY A 218 -4.23 -1.16 12.79
CA GLY A 218 -4.70 -2.23 11.91
C GLY A 218 -5.49 -3.30 12.65
N ARG A 219 -5.06 -3.70 13.86
CA ARG A 219 -5.84 -4.56 14.75
C ARG A 219 -7.19 -3.94 15.08
N ALA A 220 -7.21 -2.73 15.62
CA ALA A 220 -8.44 -2.15 16.16
C ALA A 220 -9.44 -1.73 15.08
N TRP A 221 -8.98 -1.10 13.99
CA TRP A 221 -9.85 -0.64 12.90
C TRP A 221 -10.19 -1.78 11.94
N MET A 222 -9.18 -2.40 11.33
CA MET A 222 -9.38 -3.35 10.25
C MET A 222 -9.76 -4.74 10.75
N VAL A 223 -9.07 -5.29 11.75
CA VAL A 223 -9.38 -6.64 12.23
C VAL A 223 -10.61 -6.64 13.12
N ASP A 224 -10.64 -5.83 14.16
CA ASP A 224 -11.70 -5.94 15.15
C ASP A 224 -12.94 -5.23 14.62
N SER A 225 -12.85 -3.93 14.33
CA SER A 225 -14.04 -3.12 14.11
C SER A 225 -14.74 -3.42 12.77
N LEU A 226 -14.02 -3.65 11.67
CA LEU A 226 -14.64 -4.00 10.38
C LEU A 226 -15.27 -5.41 10.34
N ASN A 227 -14.94 -6.28 11.29
CA ASN A 227 -15.69 -7.53 11.48
C ASN A 227 -17.00 -7.35 12.24
N HIS A 228 -17.14 -6.27 13.00
CA HIS A 228 -18.36 -5.94 13.74
C HIS A 228 -19.30 -5.02 12.94
N THR A 229 -18.78 -4.12 12.11
CA THR A 229 -19.56 -3.18 11.30
C THR A 229 -18.98 -3.04 9.89
N THR A 230 -19.81 -2.69 8.91
CA THR A 230 -19.36 -2.29 7.57
C THR A 230 -19.11 -0.79 7.43
N ASP A 231 -19.47 0.00 8.44
CA ASP A 231 -19.27 1.44 8.43
C ASP A 231 -17.84 1.80 8.83
N PHE A 232 -17.06 2.32 7.86
CA PHE A 232 -15.68 2.74 8.07
C PHE A 232 -15.52 3.83 9.13
N ILE A 233 -16.49 4.74 9.27
CA ILE A 233 -16.47 5.83 10.26
C ILE A 233 -16.78 5.25 11.64
N ALA A 234 -17.85 4.45 11.77
CA ALA A 234 -18.17 3.80 13.03
C ALA A 234 -17.05 2.84 13.49
N ALA A 235 -16.41 2.15 12.55
CA ALA A 235 -15.26 1.30 12.83
C ALA A 235 -14.07 2.11 13.37
N PHE A 236 -13.82 3.29 12.83
CA PHE A 236 -12.77 4.19 13.32
C PHE A 236 -13.05 4.68 14.74
N GLU A 237 -14.30 5.05 15.04
CA GLU A 237 -14.68 5.51 16.38
C GLU A 237 -14.50 4.39 17.42
N SER A 238 -14.89 3.15 17.10
CA SER A 238 -14.60 1.96 17.92
C SER A 238 -13.10 1.72 18.08
N ALA A 239 -12.33 1.82 16.99
CA ALA A 239 -10.88 1.63 17.01
C ALA A 239 -10.18 2.66 17.91
N ARG A 240 -10.59 3.94 17.87
CA ARG A 240 -10.01 5.00 18.70
C ARG A 240 -10.15 4.71 20.19
N LEU A 241 -11.29 4.15 20.62
CA LEU A 241 -11.52 3.77 22.01
C LEU A 241 -10.63 2.59 22.42
N ARG A 242 -10.61 1.52 21.61
CA ARG A 242 -9.79 0.32 21.85
C ARG A 242 -8.30 0.63 21.92
N ILE A 243 -7.82 1.50 21.03
CA ILE A 243 -6.42 1.94 21.01
C ILE A 243 -6.10 2.70 22.29
N ALA A 244 -6.94 3.64 22.71
CA ALA A 244 -6.72 4.41 23.93
C ALA A 244 -6.72 3.53 25.19
N GLU A 245 -7.60 2.53 25.25
CA GLU A 245 -7.63 1.55 26.33
C GLU A 245 -6.36 0.71 26.38
N ARG A 246 -5.92 0.18 25.21
CA ARG A 246 -4.70 -0.62 25.11
C ARG A 246 -3.46 0.19 25.45
N GLU A 247 -3.30 1.38 24.89
CA GLU A 247 -2.15 2.26 25.16
C GLU A 247 -2.07 2.60 26.64
N LYS A 248 -3.21 2.86 27.30
CA LYS A 248 -3.24 3.09 28.75
C LYS A 248 -2.85 1.85 29.55
N ALA A 249 -3.31 0.66 29.14
CA ALA A 249 -3.00 -0.59 29.84
C ALA A 249 -1.52 -0.97 29.74
N GLU A 250 -0.86 -0.59 28.65
CA GLU A 250 0.54 -0.89 28.35
C GLU A 250 1.49 0.29 28.61
N ASP A 251 1.01 1.36 29.25
CA ASP A 251 1.78 2.57 29.60
C ASP A 251 2.44 3.30 28.40
N PHE A 252 1.77 3.28 27.25
CA PHE A 252 2.17 4.06 26.08
C PHE A 252 1.55 5.46 26.10
N PRO A 253 2.27 6.50 25.62
CA PRO A 253 1.68 7.82 25.43
C PRO A 253 0.58 7.75 24.35
N PRO A 254 -0.59 8.38 24.55
CA PRO A 254 -1.70 8.24 23.62
C PRO A 254 -1.35 8.68 22.19
N SER A 255 -1.55 7.80 21.21
CA SER A 255 -1.32 8.11 19.79
C SER A 255 -2.33 9.12 19.24
N GLN A 256 -3.55 9.12 19.80
CA GLN A 256 -4.67 9.97 19.40
C GLN A 256 -4.99 9.88 17.89
N PRO A 257 -5.49 8.72 17.40
CA PRO A 257 -5.90 8.56 16.01
C PRO A 257 -6.83 9.71 15.56
N GLN A 258 -6.67 10.16 14.32
CA GLN A 258 -7.40 11.31 13.77
C GLN A 258 -8.27 10.93 12.56
N ILE A 259 -9.41 11.59 12.41
CA ILE A 259 -10.35 11.43 11.31
C ILE A 259 -10.67 12.79 10.70
N ASP A 260 -10.78 12.85 9.37
CA ASP A 260 -11.30 13.98 8.59
C ASP A 260 -12.35 13.46 7.62
N ILE A 261 -13.56 14.01 7.67
CA ILE A 261 -14.70 13.55 6.87
C ILE A 261 -15.08 14.66 5.90
N GLY A 262 -14.87 14.43 4.61
CA GLY A 262 -15.32 15.33 3.56
C GLY A 262 -16.84 15.52 3.55
N ALA A 263 -17.30 16.69 3.12
CA ALA A 263 -18.71 17.06 3.13
C ALA A 263 -19.61 16.12 2.30
N HIS A 264 -19.07 15.45 1.28
CA HIS A 264 -19.83 14.60 0.35
C HIS A 264 -19.57 13.10 0.56
N ILE A 265 -18.37 12.72 1.02
CA ILE A 265 -17.97 11.30 1.08
C ILE A 265 -18.87 10.46 1.99
N ALA A 266 -19.39 11.04 3.07
CA ALA A 266 -20.26 10.31 4.00
C ALA A 266 -21.55 9.81 3.32
N ALA A 267 -22.13 10.60 2.40
CA ALA A 267 -23.32 10.18 1.67
C ALA A 267 -22.98 9.05 0.67
N ARG A 268 -21.85 9.17 -0.03
CA ARG A 268 -21.36 8.14 -0.94
C ARG A 268 -21.09 6.81 -0.25
N LEU A 269 -20.45 6.83 0.93
CA LEU A 269 -20.19 5.62 1.70
C LEU A 269 -21.47 4.94 2.19
N ARG A 270 -22.52 5.71 2.53
CA ARG A 270 -23.83 5.14 2.85
C ARG A 270 -24.48 4.47 1.64
N GLN A 271 -24.36 5.06 0.45
CA GLN A 271 -24.86 4.46 -0.78
C GLN A 271 -24.15 3.14 -1.08
N TRP A 272 -22.82 3.13 -1.01
CA TRP A 272 -22.02 1.91 -1.12
C TRP A 272 -22.43 0.83 -0.11
N GLN A 273 -22.53 1.19 1.18
CA GLN A 273 -22.92 0.25 2.24
C GLN A 273 -24.31 -0.34 2.03
N ALA A 274 -25.25 0.42 1.48
CA ALA A 274 -26.59 -0.06 1.17
C ALA A 274 -26.63 -0.99 -0.07
N GLY A 275 -25.59 -0.98 -0.90
CA GLY A 275 -25.53 -1.73 -2.16
C GLY A 275 -25.14 -3.20 -2.02
N PHE A 276 -24.61 -3.63 -0.88
CA PHE A 276 -24.17 -5.02 -0.69
C PHE A 276 -24.60 -5.61 0.65
N THR A 277 -24.65 -6.95 0.72
CA THR A 277 -24.81 -7.68 1.98
C THR A 277 -23.45 -8.15 2.47
N PRO A 278 -23.03 -7.83 3.71
CA PRO A 278 -21.73 -8.27 4.20
C PRO A 278 -21.65 -9.78 4.37
N GLY A 279 -20.52 -10.35 3.96
CA GLY A 279 -20.17 -11.73 4.28
C GLY A 279 -19.87 -11.93 5.78
N ALA A 280 -19.61 -13.17 6.19
CA ALA A 280 -19.26 -13.51 7.57
C ALA A 280 -17.99 -12.77 8.06
N ALA A 281 -17.82 -12.69 9.38
CA ALA A 281 -16.58 -12.21 9.96
C ALA A 281 -15.39 -13.07 9.49
N VAL A 282 -14.25 -12.43 9.22
CA VAL A 282 -13.04 -13.04 8.68
C VAL A 282 -11.99 -13.10 9.80
N PRO A 283 -11.66 -14.29 10.33
CA PRO A 283 -10.62 -14.43 11.33
C PRO A 283 -9.27 -13.91 10.83
N TYR A 284 -8.53 -13.26 11.72
CA TYR A 284 -7.16 -12.82 11.43
C TYR A 284 -6.19 -13.99 11.60
N PRO A 285 -5.45 -14.39 10.55
CA PRO A 285 -4.71 -15.65 10.58
C PRO A 285 -3.32 -15.54 11.22
N TYR A 286 -2.85 -14.33 11.53
CA TYR A 286 -1.51 -14.11 12.08
C TYR A 286 -1.56 -13.90 13.59
N ALA A 287 -0.66 -14.56 14.30
CA ALA A 287 -0.52 -14.49 15.75
C ALA A 287 0.73 -13.67 16.12
N ASP A 288 0.68 -12.97 17.25
CA ASP A 288 1.87 -12.30 17.78
C ASP A 288 2.89 -13.37 18.18
N LYS A 289 4.18 -13.18 17.94
CA LYS A 289 5.21 -14.22 18.22
C LYS A 289 5.23 -14.64 19.70
N ALA A 290 4.92 -13.70 20.61
CA ALA A 290 4.77 -14.00 22.04
C ALA A 290 3.60 -14.95 22.35
N SER A 291 2.55 -14.95 21.52
CA SER A 291 1.41 -15.87 21.65
C SER A 291 1.67 -17.25 21.06
N GLU A 292 2.55 -17.36 20.06
CA GLU A 292 3.01 -18.66 19.52
C GLU A 292 3.89 -19.42 20.52
N ALA A 293 4.74 -18.72 21.27
CA ALA A 293 5.59 -19.32 22.31
C ALA A 293 4.81 -19.80 23.56
N ALA A 294 3.54 -19.39 23.70
CA ALA A 294 2.64 -19.76 24.79
C ALA A 294 1.61 -20.84 24.40
N ALA A 295 1.60 -21.29 23.14
CA ALA A 295 0.81 -22.44 22.71
C ALA A 295 1.49 -23.75 23.17
N PRO A 296 0.75 -24.70 23.79
CA PRO A 296 1.30 -25.93 24.35
C PRO A 296 1.86 -26.89 23.30
#